data_AF-A0A7X5IGY1-F1
#
_entry.id   AF-A0A7X5IGY1-F1
#
_cell.length_a   1.000
_cell.length_b   1.000
_cell.length_c   1.000
_cell.angle_alpha   90.00
_cell.angle_beta   90.00
_cell.angle_gamma   90.00
#
_symmetry.space_group_name_H-M   'P 1'
#
loop_
_entity.id
_entity.type
_entity.pdbx_description
1 polymer ?
#
loop_
_entity_poly.entity_id
_entity_poly.type
_entity_poly.pdbx_seq_one_letter_code
_entity_poly.pdbx_strand_id
1 'polypeptide(L)'
;TVAVVTDGSAVLGLGNIGPAAAMPVMEGKAVLFKRFGGVDAFPICLDTQDTEEIIETVIRIAPGFGGINLEDIAAPRCFEIEERLNDALDIPVFHDDQHGTAIVVLSGLINALRLTGKDAADVRAVVNGAGSAGIAIAKLMLAYGFENVTLCDRFGIVSSAYEGLNDAQRAMLAVTNLEDMQGTLADAMAGADIVVGVSAPGAITGEMVA
;
A
#
# COMPACT_ATOMS: atom_id res chain seq x y z
N THR A 1 -14.50 -12.76 -14.90
CA THR A 1 -13.04 -12.93 -15.08
C THR A 1 -12.34 -11.67 -14.61
N VAL A 2 -11.20 -11.79 -13.93
CA VAL A 2 -10.39 -10.65 -13.45
C VAL A 2 -9.06 -10.59 -14.21
N ALA A 3 -8.62 -9.39 -14.61
CA ALA A 3 -7.27 -9.19 -15.12
C ALA A 3 -6.33 -8.91 -13.95
N VAL A 4 -5.25 -9.68 -13.83
CA VAL A 4 -4.15 -9.40 -12.88
C VAL A 4 -3.08 -8.64 -13.65
N VAL A 5 -3.08 -7.32 -13.52
CA VAL A 5 -2.26 -6.41 -14.32
C VAL A 5 -1.04 -5.97 -13.53
N THR A 6 0.14 -6.08 -14.15
CA THR A 6 1.40 -5.58 -13.61
C THR A 6 2.28 -5.04 -14.74
N ASP A 7 3.28 -4.23 -14.40
CA ASP A 7 4.41 -3.93 -15.27
C ASP A 7 5.75 -4.49 -14.74
N GLY A 8 5.70 -5.23 -13.63
CA GLY A 8 6.86 -5.89 -13.03
C GLY A 8 7.86 -4.95 -12.36
N SER A 9 7.42 -3.76 -11.94
CA SER A 9 8.30 -2.74 -11.39
C SER A 9 8.52 -2.81 -9.88
N ALA A 10 7.68 -3.53 -9.15
CA ALA A 10 7.79 -3.70 -7.71
C ALA A 10 7.48 -5.14 -7.29
N VAL A 11 8.05 -6.12 -8.01
CA VAL A 11 7.74 -7.53 -7.80
C VAL A 11 8.28 -8.01 -6.47
N LEU A 12 7.39 -8.31 -5.53
CA LEU A 12 7.73 -8.82 -4.20
C LEU A 12 8.81 -7.94 -3.52
N GLY A 13 9.86 -8.57 -2.96
CA GLY A 13 11.05 -7.87 -2.46
C GLY A 13 12.18 -7.73 -3.50
N LEU A 14 11.94 -8.07 -4.76
CA LEU A 14 12.94 -8.05 -5.84
C LEU A 14 13.02 -6.69 -6.55
N GLY A 15 11.97 -5.87 -6.43
CA GLY A 15 11.88 -4.58 -7.08
C GLY A 15 11.58 -4.68 -8.57
N ASN A 16 12.20 -3.80 -9.36
CA ASN A 16 11.93 -3.72 -10.80
C ASN A 16 12.70 -4.80 -11.56
N ILE A 17 12.01 -5.88 -11.90
CA ILE A 17 12.55 -7.02 -12.66
C ILE A 17 11.91 -7.16 -14.05
N GLY A 18 10.96 -6.29 -14.37
CA GLY A 18 10.27 -6.23 -15.64
C GLY A 18 9.15 -7.27 -15.81
N PRO A 19 8.33 -7.12 -16.86
CA PRO A 19 7.08 -7.86 -17.04
C PRO A 19 7.26 -9.36 -17.21
N ALA A 20 8.29 -9.78 -17.96
CA ALA A 20 8.54 -11.19 -18.23
C ALA A 20 8.90 -11.96 -16.96
N ALA A 21 9.70 -11.36 -16.08
CA ALA A 21 10.09 -11.96 -14.81
C ALA A 21 8.96 -11.88 -13.75
N ALA A 22 8.02 -10.95 -13.90
CA ALA A 22 6.82 -10.86 -13.07
C ALA A 22 5.77 -11.93 -13.38
N MET A 23 5.74 -12.46 -14.61
CA MET A 23 4.72 -13.41 -15.09
C MET A 23 4.45 -14.59 -14.12
N PRO A 24 5.47 -15.30 -13.57
CA PRO A 24 5.21 -16.41 -12.65
C PRO A 24 4.51 -15.98 -11.35
N VAL A 25 4.77 -14.76 -10.87
CA VAL A 25 4.08 -14.20 -9.70
C VAL A 25 2.61 -13.95 -10.02
N MET A 26 2.33 -13.39 -11.21
CA MET A 26 0.96 -13.11 -11.67
C MET A 26 0.16 -14.40 -11.95
N GLU A 27 0.80 -15.43 -12.51
CA GLU A 27 0.20 -16.76 -12.63
C GLU A 27 -0.14 -17.35 -11.25
N GLY A 28 0.76 -17.20 -10.28
CA GLY A 28 0.52 -17.57 -8.90
C GLY A 28 -0.72 -16.87 -8.31
N LYS A 29 -0.83 -15.55 -8.50
CA LYS A 29 -2.01 -14.77 -8.09
C LYS A 29 -3.29 -15.27 -8.75
N ALA A 30 -3.27 -15.56 -10.06
CA ALA A 30 -4.43 -16.09 -10.77
C ALA A 30 -4.89 -17.44 -10.19
N VAL A 31 -3.95 -18.32 -9.84
CA VAL A 31 -4.26 -19.59 -9.16
C VAL A 31 -4.87 -19.36 -7.77
N LEU A 32 -4.39 -18.38 -7.00
CA LEU A 32 -4.98 -18.02 -5.70
C LEU A 32 -6.41 -17.51 -5.84
N PHE A 33 -6.68 -16.62 -6.79
CA PHE A 33 -8.03 -16.16 -7.14
C PHE A 33 -8.96 -17.34 -7.43
N LYS A 34 -8.51 -18.31 -8.24
CA LYS A 34 -9.32 -19.48 -8.56
C LYS A 34 -9.54 -20.38 -7.35
N ARG A 35 -8.49 -20.65 -6.60
CA ARG A 35 -8.51 -21.62 -5.50
C ARG A 35 -9.34 -21.15 -4.31
N PHE A 36 -9.23 -19.87 -3.94
CA PHE A 36 -9.82 -19.33 -2.73
C PHE A 36 -11.07 -18.49 -2.98
N GLY A 37 -11.13 -17.78 -4.11
CA GLY A 37 -12.28 -16.96 -4.49
C GLY A 37 -13.23 -17.60 -5.51
N GLY A 38 -12.85 -18.73 -6.12
CA GLY A 38 -13.59 -19.30 -7.26
C GLY A 38 -13.56 -18.41 -8.51
N VAL A 39 -12.67 -17.40 -8.54
CA VAL A 39 -12.60 -16.39 -9.59
C VAL A 39 -11.66 -16.84 -10.69
N ASP A 40 -12.14 -16.80 -11.94
CA ASP A 40 -11.25 -16.96 -13.10
C ASP A 40 -10.45 -15.67 -13.28
N ALA A 41 -9.15 -15.73 -13.05
CA ALA A 41 -8.22 -14.63 -13.19
C ALA A 41 -7.18 -14.94 -14.27
N PHE A 42 -6.70 -13.90 -14.95
CA PHE A 42 -5.72 -14.03 -16.03
C PHE A 42 -4.60 -13.00 -15.90
N PRO A 43 -3.32 -13.41 -15.94
CA PRO A 43 -2.18 -12.50 -15.79
C PRO A 43 -1.94 -11.68 -17.06
N ILE A 44 -1.67 -10.38 -16.88
CA ILE A 44 -1.36 -9.42 -17.94
C ILE A 44 -0.16 -8.59 -17.50
N CYS A 45 1.04 -9.02 -17.91
CA CYS A 45 2.27 -8.27 -17.68
C CYS A 45 2.53 -7.32 -18.86
N LEU A 46 2.52 -6.02 -18.61
CA LEU A 46 2.68 -4.97 -19.61
C LEU A 46 4.16 -4.64 -19.82
N ASP A 47 4.62 -4.67 -21.07
CA ASP A 47 5.97 -4.26 -21.46
C ASP A 47 6.09 -2.75 -21.68
N THR A 48 5.60 -2.01 -20.69
CA THR A 48 5.72 -0.55 -20.58
C THR A 48 5.70 -0.16 -19.10
N GLN A 49 6.44 0.89 -18.77
CA GLN A 49 6.42 1.51 -17.45
C GLN A 49 5.94 2.96 -17.52
N ASP A 50 5.48 3.40 -18.70
CA ASP A 50 4.84 4.69 -18.86
C ASP A 50 3.43 4.67 -18.26
N THR A 51 3.11 5.69 -17.47
CA THR A 51 1.86 5.75 -16.71
C THR A 51 0.65 5.87 -17.63
N GLU A 52 0.73 6.68 -18.70
CA GLU A 52 -0.37 6.85 -19.64
C GLU A 52 -0.57 5.58 -20.48
N GLU A 53 0.52 4.97 -20.95
CA GLU A 53 0.43 3.73 -21.73
C GLU A 53 -0.20 2.59 -20.94
N ILE A 54 0.11 2.48 -19.63
CA ILE A 54 -0.52 1.50 -18.74
C ILE A 54 -2.02 1.78 -18.62
N ILE A 55 -2.40 3.02 -18.30
CA ILE A 55 -3.82 3.40 -18.12
C ILE A 55 -4.61 3.14 -19.40
N GLU A 56 -4.11 3.64 -20.53
CA GLU A 56 -4.76 3.48 -21.83
C GLU A 56 -4.90 2.00 -22.21
N THR A 57 -3.86 1.20 -21.99
CA THR A 57 -3.88 -0.23 -22.28
C THR A 57 -4.93 -0.94 -21.44
N VAL A 58 -4.96 -0.69 -20.12
CA VAL A 58 -5.94 -1.30 -19.21
C VAL A 58 -7.36 -0.91 -19.60
N ILE A 59 -7.60 0.35 -19.97
CA ILE A 59 -8.92 0.81 -20.46
C ILE A 59 -9.33 0.05 -21.73
N ARG A 60 -8.41 -0.10 -22.69
CA ARG A 60 -8.68 -0.78 -23.96
C ARG A 60 -9.01 -2.26 -23.80
N ILE A 61 -8.44 -2.95 -22.80
CA ILE A 61 -8.70 -4.37 -22.55
C ILE A 61 -9.86 -4.64 -21.59
N ALA A 62 -10.29 -3.63 -20.82
CA ALA A 62 -11.33 -3.75 -19.80
C ALA A 62 -12.63 -4.44 -20.26
N PRO A 63 -13.14 -4.27 -21.51
CA PRO A 63 -14.34 -4.98 -21.97
C PRO A 63 -14.27 -6.51 -21.89
N GLY A 64 -13.07 -7.10 -21.83
CA GLY A 64 -12.86 -8.54 -21.65
C GLY A 64 -12.96 -9.03 -20.20
N PHE A 65 -13.09 -8.13 -19.23
CA PHE A 65 -12.97 -8.43 -17.80
C PHE A 65 -14.14 -7.85 -16.98
N GLY A 66 -14.38 -8.46 -15.82
CA GLY A 66 -15.35 -7.97 -14.82
C GLY A 66 -14.70 -7.24 -13.65
N GLY A 67 -13.38 -7.09 -13.66
CA GLY A 67 -12.61 -6.37 -12.65
C GLY A 67 -11.12 -6.38 -13.00
N ILE A 68 -10.41 -5.37 -12.50
CA ILE A 68 -8.96 -5.19 -12.65
C ILE A 68 -8.30 -5.30 -11.28
N ASN A 69 -7.34 -6.21 -11.16
CA ASN A 69 -6.45 -6.31 -10.02
C ASN A 69 -5.07 -5.78 -10.41
N LEU A 70 -4.70 -4.59 -9.95
CA LEU A 70 -3.34 -4.04 -10.11
C LEU A 70 -2.41 -4.69 -9.09
N GLU A 71 -1.22 -5.09 -9.55
CA GLU A 71 -0.28 -5.85 -8.74
C GLU A 71 1.17 -5.45 -9.06
N ASP A 72 2.03 -5.35 -8.04
CA ASP A 72 3.47 -5.16 -8.19
C ASP A 72 3.86 -3.93 -9.05
N ILE A 73 3.09 -2.84 -8.95
CA ILE A 73 3.36 -1.55 -9.61
C ILE A 73 3.97 -0.58 -8.58
N ALA A 74 5.16 -0.06 -8.89
CA ALA A 74 5.89 0.82 -7.98
C ALA A 74 5.15 2.13 -7.68
N ALA A 75 5.18 2.54 -6.40
CA ALA A 75 4.82 3.89 -5.99
C ALA A 75 5.87 4.92 -6.51
N PRO A 76 5.49 6.18 -6.77
CA PRO A 76 4.16 6.77 -6.52
C PRO A 76 3.15 6.59 -7.65
N ARG A 77 3.56 6.17 -8.86
CA ARG A 77 2.66 6.11 -10.02
C ARG A 77 1.49 5.13 -9.87
N CYS A 78 1.62 4.10 -9.04
CA CYS A 78 0.52 3.18 -8.75
C CYS A 78 -0.73 3.91 -8.22
N PHE A 79 -0.55 5.03 -7.50
CA PHE A 79 -1.64 5.86 -7.00
C PHE A 79 -2.41 6.52 -8.15
N GLU A 80 -1.70 7.18 -9.07
CA GLU A 80 -2.32 7.84 -10.23
C GLU A 80 -2.99 6.83 -11.17
N ILE A 81 -2.31 5.70 -11.44
CA ILE A 81 -2.85 4.63 -12.29
C ILE A 81 -4.16 4.12 -11.71
N GLU A 82 -4.19 3.82 -10.41
CA GLU A 82 -5.40 3.31 -9.76
C GLU A 82 -6.53 4.34 -9.74
N GLU A 83 -6.25 5.60 -9.37
CA GLU A 83 -7.24 6.68 -9.33
C GLU A 83 -7.88 6.87 -10.70
N ARG A 84 -7.05 7.03 -11.75
CA ARG A 84 -7.55 7.26 -13.11
C ARG A 84 -8.28 6.07 -13.70
N LEU A 85 -7.89 4.85 -13.36
CA LEU A 85 -8.62 3.66 -13.79
C LEU A 85 -9.97 3.52 -13.08
N ASN A 86 -10.06 3.86 -11.78
CA ASN A 86 -11.34 3.90 -11.07
C ASN A 86 -12.29 4.95 -11.66
N ASP A 87 -11.78 6.10 -12.08
CA ASP A 87 -12.60 7.16 -12.70
C ASP A 87 -13.06 6.80 -14.11
N ALA A 88 -12.24 6.07 -14.87
CA ALA A 88 -12.48 5.79 -16.28
C ALA A 88 -13.27 4.50 -16.55
N LEU A 89 -13.34 3.56 -15.60
CA LEU A 89 -13.90 2.23 -15.80
C LEU A 89 -15.19 2.01 -15.02
N ASP A 90 -16.17 1.36 -15.67
CA ASP A 90 -17.42 0.91 -15.03
C ASP A 90 -17.26 -0.41 -14.25
N ILE A 91 -16.05 -0.97 -14.20
CA ILE A 91 -15.70 -2.21 -13.48
C ILE A 91 -14.77 -1.89 -12.30
N PRO A 92 -14.81 -2.66 -11.20
CA PRO A 92 -13.96 -2.40 -10.05
C PRO A 92 -12.48 -2.53 -10.39
N VAL A 93 -11.69 -1.57 -9.91
CA VAL A 93 -10.23 -1.57 -9.96
C VAL A 93 -9.71 -1.65 -8.52
N PHE A 94 -8.80 -2.58 -8.26
CA PHE A 94 -8.26 -2.83 -6.94
C PHE A 94 -6.76 -3.06 -7.01
N HIS A 95 -5.98 -2.28 -6.27
CA HIS A 95 -4.56 -2.54 -6.10
C HIS A 95 -4.28 -3.36 -4.83
N ASP A 96 -3.80 -4.60 -4.97
CA ASP A 96 -3.65 -5.52 -3.83
C ASP A 96 -2.57 -5.06 -2.84
N ASP A 97 -1.41 -4.60 -3.32
CA ASP A 97 -0.34 -4.10 -2.44
C ASP A 97 -0.76 -2.89 -1.60
N GLN A 98 -1.75 -2.12 -2.05
CA GLN A 98 -2.33 -1.00 -1.31
C GLN A 98 -3.45 -1.51 -0.38
N HIS A 99 -4.60 -1.81 -0.96
CA HIS A 99 -5.83 -2.05 -0.20
C HIS A 99 -5.86 -3.43 0.43
N GLY A 100 -5.37 -4.45 -0.28
CA GLY A 100 -5.27 -5.81 0.25
C GLY A 100 -4.41 -5.85 1.51
N THR A 101 -3.23 -5.23 1.45
CA THR A 101 -2.34 -5.06 2.60
C THR A 101 -3.02 -4.30 3.74
N ALA A 102 -3.67 -3.16 3.45
CA ALA A 102 -4.34 -2.35 4.46
C ALA A 102 -5.45 -3.13 5.20
N ILE A 103 -6.27 -3.89 4.46
CA ILE A 103 -7.38 -4.68 5.01
C ILE A 103 -6.88 -5.73 5.99
N VAL A 104 -5.85 -6.49 5.62
CA VAL A 104 -5.32 -7.56 6.49
C VAL A 104 -4.58 -6.99 7.71
N VAL A 105 -3.85 -5.88 7.54
CA VAL A 105 -3.20 -5.18 8.66
C VAL A 105 -4.23 -4.66 9.65
N LEU A 106 -5.24 -3.92 9.19
CA LEU A 106 -6.29 -3.40 10.07
C LEU A 106 -7.04 -4.53 10.77
N SER A 107 -7.35 -5.63 10.06
CA SER A 107 -7.98 -6.82 10.67
C SER A 107 -7.14 -7.40 11.82
N GLY A 108 -5.82 -7.44 11.66
CA GLY A 108 -4.88 -7.83 12.71
C GLY A 108 -4.90 -6.85 13.90
N LEU A 109 -4.85 -5.54 13.61
CA LEU A 109 -4.88 -4.50 14.64
C LEU A 109 -6.18 -4.50 15.45
N ILE A 110 -7.34 -4.68 14.82
CA ILE A 110 -8.64 -4.79 15.52
C ILE A 110 -8.60 -5.93 16.53
N ASN A 111 -8.05 -7.08 16.16
CA ASN A 111 -7.92 -8.21 17.08
C ASN A 111 -6.89 -7.94 18.18
N ALA A 112 -5.77 -7.28 17.87
CA ALA A 112 -4.77 -6.88 18.87
C ALA A 112 -5.33 -5.88 19.90
N LEU A 113 -6.11 -4.90 19.46
CA LEU A 113 -6.81 -3.94 20.32
C LEU A 113 -7.78 -4.66 21.26
N ARG A 114 -8.58 -5.61 20.74
CA ARG A 114 -9.47 -6.45 21.56
C ARG A 114 -8.73 -7.26 22.61
N LEU A 115 -7.57 -7.84 22.26
CA LEU A 115 -6.75 -8.63 23.17
C LEU A 115 -6.09 -7.77 24.26
N THR A 116 -5.74 -6.53 23.94
CA THR A 116 -5.07 -5.61 24.86
C THR A 116 -6.03 -4.72 25.65
N GLY A 117 -7.32 -4.71 25.28
CA GLY A 117 -8.34 -3.88 25.91
C GLY A 117 -8.16 -2.39 25.64
N LYS A 118 -7.50 -2.02 24.53
CA LYS A 118 -7.27 -0.63 24.12
C LYS A 118 -8.28 -0.22 23.05
N ASP A 119 -8.64 1.07 23.04
CA ASP A 119 -9.44 1.67 21.97
C ASP A 119 -8.53 2.18 20.83
N ALA A 120 -9.04 2.22 19.61
CA ALA A 120 -8.31 2.76 18.46
C ALA A 120 -8.05 4.27 18.58
N ALA A 121 -8.97 5.01 19.19
CA ALA A 121 -8.82 6.46 19.37
C ALA A 121 -7.71 6.83 20.36
N ASP A 122 -7.49 5.98 21.38
CA ASP A 122 -6.57 6.25 22.49
C ASP A 122 -5.12 5.81 22.22
N VAL A 123 -4.88 5.04 21.16
CA VAL A 123 -3.55 4.48 20.87
C VAL A 123 -2.74 5.34 19.92
N ARG A 124 -1.43 5.40 20.14
CA ARG A 124 -0.48 5.99 19.20
C ARG A 124 0.12 4.93 18.28
N ALA A 125 -0.09 5.09 16.99
CA ALA A 125 0.39 4.17 15.97
C ALA A 125 1.45 4.81 15.07
N VAL A 126 2.51 4.05 14.79
CA VAL A 126 3.56 4.42 13.83
C VAL A 126 3.53 3.45 12.66
N VAL A 127 3.41 3.97 11.45
CA VAL A 127 3.53 3.20 10.21
C VAL A 127 4.88 3.53 9.57
N ASN A 128 5.80 2.57 9.58
CA ASN A 128 7.13 2.73 9.00
C ASN A 128 7.16 2.19 7.56
N GLY A 129 7.40 3.09 6.61
CA GLY A 129 7.33 2.89 5.17
C GLY A 129 6.16 3.66 4.55
N ALA A 130 6.38 4.88 4.05
CA ALA A 130 5.34 5.72 3.45
C ALA A 130 5.18 5.50 1.93
N GLY A 131 5.22 4.23 1.50
CA GLY A 131 4.93 3.80 0.13
C GLY A 131 3.45 3.44 -0.09
N SER A 132 3.16 2.67 -1.15
CA SER A 132 1.81 2.18 -1.50
C SER A 132 1.07 1.56 -0.31
N ALA A 133 1.66 0.53 0.29
CA ALA A 133 1.10 -0.18 1.43
C ALA A 133 0.90 0.73 2.67
N GLY A 134 1.94 1.47 3.08
CA GLY A 134 1.88 2.26 4.31
C GLY A 134 0.89 3.41 4.25
N ILE A 135 0.77 4.08 3.11
CA ILE A 135 -0.24 5.13 2.90
C ILE A 135 -1.65 4.53 2.96
N ALA A 136 -1.88 3.39 2.30
CA ALA A 136 -3.18 2.72 2.33
C ALA A 136 -3.55 2.22 3.75
N ILE A 137 -2.59 1.65 4.48
CA ILE A 137 -2.74 1.26 5.90
C ILE A 137 -3.14 2.46 6.74
N ALA A 138 -2.38 3.57 6.66
CA ALA A 138 -2.66 4.76 7.45
C ALA A 138 -4.05 5.35 7.14
N LYS A 139 -4.43 5.46 5.86
CA LYS A 139 -5.76 5.92 5.46
C LYS A 139 -6.87 5.03 6.02
N LEU A 140 -6.72 3.71 5.95
CA LEU A 140 -7.74 2.78 6.43
C LEU A 140 -7.82 2.76 7.97
N MET A 141 -6.69 2.93 8.66
CA MET A 141 -6.65 3.10 10.12
C MET A 141 -7.39 4.37 10.55
N LEU A 142 -7.11 5.51 9.91
CA LEU A 142 -7.80 6.77 10.19
C LEU A 142 -9.32 6.62 9.95
N ALA A 143 -9.71 6.01 8.82
CA ALA A 143 -11.12 5.76 8.50
C ALA A 143 -11.83 4.83 9.51
N TYR A 144 -11.08 3.91 10.14
CA TYR A 144 -11.61 3.01 11.17
C TYR A 144 -11.80 3.70 12.53
N GLY A 145 -11.03 4.76 12.82
CA GLY A 145 -11.13 5.52 14.07
C GLY A 145 -9.82 5.64 14.86
N PHE A 146 -8.66 5.35 14.26
CA PHE A 146 -7.39 5.74 14.86
C PHE A 146 -7.21 7.26 14.74
N GLU A 147 -6.94 7.95 15.86
CA GLU A 147 -6.75 9.41 15.84
C GLU A 147 -5.27 9.81 15.74
N ASN A 148 -4.36 8.95 16.24
CA ASN A 148 -2.94 9.26 16.38
C ASN A 148 -2.07 8.35 15.51
N VAL A 149 -2.04 8.63 14.21
CA VAL A 149 -1.23 7.88 13.23
C VAL A 149 -0.07 8.76 12.73
N THR A 150 1.16 8.26 12.86
CA THR A 150 2.38 8.88 12.35
C THR A 150 3.00 8.01 11.26
N LEU A 151 3.29 8.61 10.10
CA LEU A 151 4.05 7.95 9.03
C LEU A 151 5.54 8.26 9.16
N CYS A 152 6.36 7.23 9.01
CA CYS A 152 7.81 7.34 8.87
C CYS A 152 8.25 6.77 7.52
N ASP A 153 9.31 7.32 6.96
CA ASP A 153 9.93 6.81 5.74
C ASP A 153 11.47 6.99 5.83
N ARG A 154 12.20 6.82 4.72
CA ARG A 154 13.68 6.73 4.67
C ARG A 154 14.41 7.83 5.44
N PHE A 155 13.86 9.04 5.54
CA PHE A 155 14.48 10.18 6.23
C PHE A 155 13.88 10.49 7.60
N GLY A 156 13.01 9.62 8.13
CA GLY A 156 12.37 9.78 9.44
C GLY A 156 10.87 10.09 9.33
N ILE A 157 10.37 10.88 10.27
CA ILE A 157 8.95 11.23 10.35
C ILE A 157 8.53 12.07 9.14
N VAL A 158 7.47 11.64 8.46
CA VAL A 158 6.83 12.39 7.37
C VAL A 158 6.20 13.65 7.97
N SER A 159 6.75 14.79 7.58
CA SER A 159 6.42 16.14 8.07
C SER A 159 6.53 17.15 6.92
N SER A 160 6.14 18.40 7.16
CA SER A 160 6.26 19.49 6.17
C SER A 160 7.70 19.75 5.72
N ALA A 161 8.67 19.40 6.57
CA ALA A 161 10.10 19.53 6.30
C ALA A 161 10.72 18.28 5.65
N TYR A 162 9.94 17.22 5.41
CA TYR A 162 10.45 15.97 4.85
C TYR A 162 10.94 16.18 3.42
N GLU A 163 12.18 15.77 3.14
CA GLU A 163 12.80 15.94 1.83
C GLU A 163 12.18 14.99 0.79
N GLY A 164 11.80 15.53 -0.37
CA GLY A 164 11.39 14.73 -1.51
C GLY A 164 9.99 14.11 -1.40
N LEU A 165 9.08 14.72 -0.63
CA LEU A 165 7.67 14.29 -0.59
C LEU A 165 7.09 14.13 -1.99
N ASN A 166 6.40 13.02 -2.23
CA ASN A 166 5.49 12.89 -3.38
C ASN A 166 4.09 13.42 -3.03
N ASP A 167 3.18 13.49 -4.02
CA ASP A 167 1.84 14.04 -3.81
C ASP A 167 0.99 13.22 -2.83
N ALA A 168 1.10 11.89 -2.87
CA ALA A 168 0.39 11.02 -1.92
C ALA A 168 0.88 11.25 -0.48
N GLN A 169 2.18 11.41 -0.27
CA GLN A 169 2.76 11.72 1.04
C GLN A 169 2.36 13.13 1.51
N ARG A 170 2.38 14.14 0.62
CA ARG A 170 1.89 15.49 0.92
C ARG A 170 0.44 15.47 1.39
N ALA A 171 -0.42 14.71 0.72
CA ALA A 171 -1.82 14.58 1.10
C ALA A 171 -2.00 14.02 2.52
N MET A 172 -1.09 13.15 2.97
CA MET A 172 -1.14 12.59 4.33
C MET A 172 -0.80 13.60 5.43
N LEU A 173 -0.07 14.68 5.14
CA LEU A 173 0.24 15.73 6.14
C LEU A 173 -1.01 16.43 6.69
N ALA A 174 -2.11 16.42 5.94
CA ALA A 174 -3.38 17.01 6.38
C ALA A 174 -4.13 16.15 7.41
N VAL A 175 -3.77 14.88 7.55
CA VAL A 175 -4.53 13.88 8.32
C VAL A 175 -3.67 13.02 9.25
N THR A 176 -2.34 13.17 9.19
CA THR A 176 -1.37 12.48 10.06
C THR A 176 -0.37 13.50 10.59
N ASN A 177 0.25 13.21 11.74
CA ASN A 177 1.28 14.07 12.34
C ASN A 177 0.86 15.57 12.38
N LEU A 178 -0.34 15.87 12.91
CA LEU A 178 -0.92 17.23 12.87
C LEU A 178 -0.11 18.28 13.64
N GLU A 179 0.76 17.83 14.55
CA GLU A 179 1.71 18.68 15.27
C GLU A 179 2.99 18.97 14.47
N ASP A 180 3.10 18.43 13.25
CA ASP A 180 4.25 18.55 12.35
C ASP A 180 5.58 18.16 13.01
N MET A 181 5.55 17.08 13.81
CA MET A 181 6.73 16.57 14.49
C MET A 181 7.78 16.11 13.49
N GLN A 182 9.05 16.36 13.82
CA GLN A 182 10.22 15.92 13.06
C GLN A 182 11.04 14.96 13.93
N GLY A 183 11.81 14.11 13.29
CA GLY A 183 12.68 13.17 14.00
C GLY A 183 12.87 11.87 13.24
N THR A 184 13.54 10.95 13.91
CA THR A 184 13.83 9.60 13.41
C THR A 184 12.66 8.64 13.66
N LEU A 185 12.75 7.43 13.11
CA LEU A 185 11.84 6.34 13.46
C LEU A 185 11.83 6.04 14.97
N ALA A 186 12.99 6.10 15.64
CA ALA A 186 13.09 5.87 17.07
C ALA A 186 12.30 6.91 17.87
N ASP A 187 12.37 8.18 17.45
CA ASP A 187 11.61 9.27 18.09
C ASP A 187 10.09 9.05 17.95
N ALA A 188 9.62 8.62 16.78
CA ALA A 188 8.22 8.29 16.55
C ALA A 188 7.74 7.11 17.42
N MET A 189 8.58 6.07 17.53
CA MET A 189 8.28 4.85 18.28
C MET A 189 8.31 5.04 19.80
N ALA A 190 8.98 6.07 20.32
CA ALA A 190 9.17 6.28 21.75
C ALA A 190 7.85 6.54 22.51
N GLY A 191 7.23 5.47 23.04
CA GLY A 191 5.90 5.51 23.67
C GLY A 191 4.73 5.27 22.72
N ALA A 192 4.98 4.72 21.52
CA ALA A 192 3.93 4.26 20.63
C ALA A 192 3.35 2.92 21.12
N ASP A 193 2.04 2.74 20.97
CA ASP A 193 1.36 1.49 21.31
C ASP A 193 1.46 0.45 20.19
N ILE A 194 1.54 0.93 18.94
CA ILE A 194 1.52 0.12 17.73
C ILE A 194 2.63 0.60 16.79
N VAL A 195 3.38 -0.36 16.24
CA VAL A 195 4.26 -0.13 15.10
C VAL A 195 3.91 -1.10 13.97
N VAL A 196 3.70 -0.57 12.77
CA VAL A 196 3.48 -1.33 11.54
C VAL A 196 4.67 -1.13 10.62
N GLY A 197 5.49 -2.15 10.43
CA GLY A 197 6.64 -2.10 9.53
C GLY A 197 6.31 -2.67 8.14
N VAL A 198 6.28 -1.80 7.14
CA VAL A 198 6.16 -2.15 5.70
C VAL A 198 7.31 -1.51 4.92
N SER A 199 8.52 -1.71 5.44
CA SER A 199 9.76 -1.04 5.03
C SER A 199 10.91 -2.03 4.79
N ALA A 200 12.13 -1.50 4.71
CA ALA A 200 13.35 -2.28 4.60
C ALA A 200 13.60 -3.22 5.82
N PRO A 201 14.29 -4.36 5.61
CA PRO A 201 14.67 -5.27 6.68
C PRO A 201 15.62 -4.60 7.68
N GLY A 202 15.44 -4.91 8.97
CA GLY A 202 16.29 -4.39 10.05
C GLY A 202 16.05 -2.92 10.43
N ALA A 203 15.03 -2.26 9.87
CA ALA A 203 14.72 -0.87 10.20
C ALA A 203 14.25 -0.68 11.65
N ILE A 204 13.52 -1.65 12.20
CA ILE A 204 13.09 -1.66 13.60
C ILE A 204 14.06 -2.52 14.40
N THR A 205 14.69 -1.93 15.40
CA THR A 205 15.64 -2.63 16.28
C THR A 205 14.98 -2.99 17.61
N GLY A 206 15.56 -3.97 18.34
CA GLY A 206 15.06 -4.35 19.66
C GLY A 206 15.07 -3.20 20.67
N GLU A 207 16.03 -2.27 20.56
CA GLU A 207 16.14 -1.08 21.41
C GLU A 207 14.96 -0.12 21.23
N MET A 208 14.34 -0.07 20.05
CA MET A 208 13.18 0.79 19.78
C MET A 208 11.88 0.22 20.37
N VAL A 209 11.86 -1.08 20.69
CA VAL A 209 10.67 -1.80 21.22
C VAL A 209 10.71 -1.94 22.75
N ALA A 210 11.91 -1.85 23.34
CA ALA A 210 12.15 -2.03 24.77
C ALA A 210 11.64 -0.85 25.62
#